data_AF-A0A937QRJ3-F1
#
_entry.id   AF-A0A937QRJ3-F1
#
_cell.length_a   1.000
_cell.length_b   1.000
_cell.length_c   1.000
_cell.angle_alpha   90.00
_cell.angle_beta   90.00
_cell.angle_gamma   90.00
#
_symmetry.space_group_name_H-M   'P 1'
#
loop_
_entity.id
_entity.type
_entity.pdbx_description
1 polymer ?
#
loop_
_entity_poly.entity_id
_entity_poly.type
_entity_poly.pdbx_seq_one_letter_code
_entity_poly.pdbx_strand_id
1 'polypeptide(L)' 'LRAHLTADKSSVPFREMAAELNMSEGAVRVAAHRLRRRYRELLWDEIAQTVTTEDQIDQEIRDLFAALAR' A
#
# COMPACT_ATOMS: atom_id res chain seq x y z
N LEU A 1 -8.08 -5.00 -5.99
CA LEU A 1 -7.73 -4.01 -4.94
C LEU A 1 -6.31 -4.18 -4.35
N ARG A 2 -5.88 -5.37 -3.88
CA ARG A 2 -4.54 -5.56 -3.26
C ARG A 2 -3.35 -5.23 -4.17
N ALA A 3 -3.36 -5.65 -5.44
CA ALA A 3 -2.26 -5.42 -6.38
C ALA A 3 -1.95 -3.93 -6.67
N HIS A 4 -2.89 -3.01 -6.37
CA HIS A 4 -2.71 -1.57 -6.63
C HIS A 4 -2.17 -0.81 -5.42
N LEU A 5 -1.97 -1.45 -4.27
CA LEU A 5 -1.44 -0.79 -3.07
C LEU A 5 0.08 -0.62 -3.15
N THR A 6 0.76 -1.57 -3.78
CA THR A 6 2.20 -1.60 -4.03
C THR A 6 2.62 -1.03 -5.38
N ALA A 7 1.68 -0.89 -6.33
CA ALA A 7 1.97 -0.34 -7.66
C ALA A 7 2.12 1.19 -7.65
N ASP A 8 3.08 1.67 -8.44
CA ASP A 8 3.38 3.08 -8.68
C ASP A 8 2.12 3.86 -9.13
N LYS A 9 2.05 5.15 -8.76
CA LYS A 9 0.91 6.05 -8.98
C LYS A 9 0.45 6.12 -10.45
N SER A 10 1.30 5.72 -11.38
CA SER A 10 1.12 5.78 -12.84
C SER A 10 0.36 4.59 -13.44
N SER A 11 0.21 3.45 -12.73
CA SER A 11 -0.34 2.22 -13.31
C SER A 11 -1.78 1.88 -12.89
N VAL A 12 -2.42 2.72 -12.09
CA VAL A 12 -3.75 2.41 -11.52
C VAL A 12 -4.85 3.10 -12.34
N PRO A 13 -5.69 2.36 -13.09
CA PRO A 13 -6.77 2.96 -13.88
C PRO A 13 -7.92 3.38 -12.96
N PHE A 14 -7.76 4.52 -12.27
CA PHE A 14 -8.74 5.06 -11.33
C PHE A 14 -10.12 5.27 -11.96
N ARG A 15 -10.18 5.50 -13.29
CA ARG A 15 -11.43 5.62 -14.04
C ARG A 15 -12.19 4.30 -14.14
N GLU A 16 -11.50 3.18 -14.40
CA GLU A 16 -12.13 1.86 -14.50
C GLU A 16 -12.63 1.41 -13.13
N MET A 17 -11.81 1.56 -12.09
CA MET A 17 -12.24 1.28 -10.72
C MET A 17 -13.39 2.17 -10.25
N ALA A 18 -13.44 3.43 -10.68
CA ALA A 18 -14.56 4.32 -10.38
C ALA A 18 -15.87 3.81 -10.97
N ALA A 19 -15.84 3.30 -12.20
CA ALA A 19 -16.99 2.66 -12.82
C ALA A 19 -17.40 1.38 -12.09
N GLU A 20 -16.46 0.49 -11.76
CA GLU A 20 -16.73 -0.76 -11.03
C GLU A 20 -17.31 -0.50 -9.62
N LEU A 21 -16.83 0.54 -8.94
CA LEU A 21 -17.22 0.86 -7.57
C LEU A 21 -18.42 1.81 -7.48
N ASN A 22 -19.00 2.25 -8.61
CA ASN A 22 -20.02 3.30 -8.67
C ASN A 22 -19.64 4.56 -7.86
N MET A 23 -18.38 4.99 -8.00
CA MET A 23 -17.82 6.15 -7.33
C MET A 23 -17.27 7.15 -8.35
N SER A 24 -17.06 8.40 -7.95
CA SER A 24 -16.28 9.33 -8.78
C SER A 24 -14.79 8.97 -8.73
N GLU A 25 -14.05 9.29 -9.79
CA GLU A 25 -12.58 9.09 -9.84
C GLU A 25 -11.87 9.78 -8.66
N GLY A 26 -12.33 10.98 -8.28
CA GLY A 26 -11.84 11.70 -7.11
C GLY A 26 -12.08 10.94 -5.80
N ALA A 27 -13.27 10.35 -5.62
CA ALA A 27 -13.59 9.55 -4.45
C ALA A 27 -12.74 8.27 -4.37
N VAL A 28 -12.48 7.61 -5.50
CA VAL A 28 -11.58 6.44 -5.56
C VAL A 28 -10.15 6.83 -5.21
N ARG A 29 -9.64 7.97 -5.70
CA ARG A 29 -8.29 8.46 -5.34
C ARG A 29 -8.16 8.70 -3.84
N VAL A 30 -9.16 9.34 -3.22
CA VAL A 30 -9.18 9.58 -1.76
C VAL A 30 -9.24 8.26 -0.99
N ALA A 31 -10.10 7.33 -1.41
CA ALA A 31 -10.20 6.01 -0.79
C ALA A 31 -8.88 5.23 -0.90
N ALA A 32 -8.24 5.23 -2.07
CA ALA A 32 -6.95 4.59 -2.29
C ALA A 32 -5.83 5.24 -1.47
N HIS A 33 -5.82 6.57 -1.33
CA HIS A 33 -4.86 7.27 -0.47
C HIS A 33 -5.02 6.85 1.00
N ARG A 34 -6.27 6.82 1.50
CA ARG A 34 -6.58 6.39 2.87
C ARG A 34 -6.17 4.94 3.10
N LEU A 35 -6.44 4.06 2.14
CA LEU A 35 -6.11 2.64 2.23
C LEU A 35 -4.59 2.43 2.25
N ARG A 36 -3.83 3.12 1.42
CA ARG A 36 -2.36 3.06 1.42
C ARG A 36 -1.77 3.54 2.74
N ARG A 37 -2.30 4.63 3.30
CA ARG A 37 -1.87 5.13 4.61
C ARG A 37 -2.09 4.07 5.70
N ARG A 38 -3.31 3.55 5.81
CA ARG A 38 -3.65 2.51 6.80
C ARG A 38 -2.83 1.23 6.60
N TYR A 39 -2.63 0.83 5.35
CA TYR A 39 -1.79 -0.33 5.04
C TYR A 39 -0.36 -0.13 5.53
N ARG A 40 0.23 1.06 5.30
CA ARG A 40 1.58 1.37 5.79
C ARG A 40 1.65 1.33 7.31
N GLU A 41 0.69 1.93 8.01
CA GLU A 41 0.63 1.91 9.48
C GLU A 41 0.60 0.47 10.00
N LEU A 42 -0.33 -0.35 9.51
CA LEU A 42 -0.45 -1.76 9.92
C LEU A 42 0.79 -2.59 9.56
N LEU A 43 1.37 -2.37 8.39
CA LEU A 43 2.59 -3.08 7.98
C LEU A 43 3.77 -2.73 8.89
N TRP A 44 3.89 -1.46 9.26
CA TRP A 44 4.93 -1.00 10.17
C TRP A 44 4.78 -1.63 11.55
N ASP A 45 3.56 -1.62 12.10
CA ASP A 45 3.24 -2.23 13.39
C ASP A 45 3.52 -3.74 13.41
N GLU A 46 3.21 -4.45 12.33
CA GLU A 46 3.47 -5.89 12.22
C GLU A 46 4.98 -6.17 12.16
N ILE A 47 5.73 -5.41 11.36
CA ILE A 47 7.19 -5.59 11.24
C ILE A 47 7.87 -5.26 12.56
N ALA A 48 7.45 -4.20 13.26
CA ALA A 48 7.97 -3.84 14.58
C ALA A 48 7.86 -4.97 15.61
N GLN A 49 6.85 -5.84 15.48
CA GLN A 49 6.68 -7.01 16.34
C GLN A 49 7.60 -8.19 15.98
N THR A 50 8.17 -8.19 14.78
CA THR A 50 9.02 -9.28 14.27
C THR A 50 10.52 -9.00 14.37
N VAL A 51 10.90 -7.72 14.39
CA VAL A 51 12.31 -7.32 14.50
C VAL A 51 12.81 -7.39 15.93
N THR A 52 14.13 -7.52 16.09
CA THR A 52 14.75 -7.55 17.42
C THR A 52 14.93 -6.15 18.00
N THR A 53 15.16 -5.14 17.13
CA THR A 53 15.29 -3.73 17.52
C THR A 53 14.52 -2.82 16.55
N GLU A 54 14.04 -1.67 17.02
CA GLU A 54 13.24 -0.73 16.21
C GLU A 54 14.01 -0.17 15.00
N ASP A 55 15.32 -0.02 15.13
CA ASP A 55 16.26 0.42 14.10
C ASP A 55 16.36 -0.54 12.91
N GLN A 56 15.87 -1.77 13.03
CA GLN A 56 15.80 -2.74 11.92
C GLN A 56 14.58 -2.56 11.03
N ILE A 57 13.55 -1.83 11.47
CA ILE A 57 12.26 -1.81 10.78
C ILE A 57 12.37 -1.27 9.35
N ASP A 58 13.10 -0.17 9.16
CA ASP A 58 13.27 0.42 7.83
C ASP A 58 13.98 -0.52 6.86
N GLN A 59 14.90 -1.34 7.36
CA GLN A 59 15.60 -2.34 6.57
C GLN A 59 14.68 -3.50 6.20
N GLU A 60 13.94 -4.03 7.17
CA GLU A 60 13.00 -5.13 6.96
C GLU A 60 11.88 -4.76 5.96
N ILE A 61 11.37 -3.52 6.03
CA ILE A 61 10.42 -3.00 5.03
C ILE A 61 11.00 -3.04 3.61
N ARG A 62 12.27 -2.62 3.44
CA ARG A 62 12.93 -2.63 2.13
C ARG A 62 13.10 -4.06 1.61
N ASP A 63 13.54 -4.96 2.48
CA ASP A 63 13.80 -6.36 2.11
C ASP A 63 12.50 -7.10 1.76
N LEU A 64 11.41 -6.84 2.50
CA LEU A 64 10.09 -7.35 2.18
C LEU A 64 9.63 -6.90 0.78
N PHE A 65 9.72 -5.61 0.47
CA PHE A 65 9.33 -5.12 -0.86
C PHE A 65 10.22 -5.66 -1.97
N ALA A 66 11.53 -5.80 -1.73
CA ALA A 66 12.45 -6.40 -2.68
C ALA A 66 12.13 -7.88 -2.95
N ALA A 67 11.72 -8.62 -1.92
CA ALA A 67 11.28 -10.02 -2.06
C ALA A 67 9.97 -10.15 -2.87
N LEU A 68 9.04 -9.21 -2.70
CA LEU A 68 7.74 -9.18 -3.37
C LEU A 68 7.77 -8.63 -4.80
N ALA A 69 8.82 -7.90 -5.19
CA ALA A 69 8.97 -7.32 -6.53
C ALA A 69 9.43 -8.32 -7.61
N ARG A 70 9.42 -9.62 -7.30
CA ARG A 70 9.92 -10.69 -8.15
C ARG A 70 8.82 -11.37 -8.96
#